data_AF-T1C3Q3-F1
#
_entry.id   AF-T1C3Q3-F1
#
_cell.length_a   1.000
_cell.length_b   1.000
_cell.length_c   1.000
_cell.angle_alpha   90.00
_cell.angle_beta   90.00
_cell.angle_gamma   90.00
#
_symmetry.space_group_name_H-M   'P 1'
#
loop_
_entity.id
_entity.type
_entity.pdbx_description
1 polymer ?
#
loop_
_entity_poly.entity_id
_entity_poly.type
_entity_poly.pdbx_seq_one_letter_code
_entity_poly.pdbx_strand_id
1 'polypeptide(L)'
;MGAAAIAAGKALDYSNAGTVEFIVSPQGEFHFMELNTRLQVEHPITEMTLGLDLVELQLRVAAGESLPPALLQGTPPQHGHAIELRLYAEDPVQSFLPGSGRLEHLALPAASAHVRIDSGVIEGDTVSIFYDPMIAKLVVWDLDRPRALARIAEALADCHVQGPKSNVAFLQQLIAHPAVREGRIDTGYLDRALDEFLPAVARFDATATVAAAVTALLHAEADARGDASPWAPCDAWRMQGAALRELFLQQDETRLRVLARGHDGDYELHVDGHDAAFLVAGARLDADVLSLRVDDRALRLHVHHAGSTLEVQHDGTRHGFTLAPAYVAASASATHDDAVRAPMPGRVVLVQTAVGAEVEAGAVLLVMEAMKMELSLRAPRTGTVAAVQTAAGDFVEADSVLIRLG
;
A
#
# COMPACT_ATOMS: atom_id res chain seq x y z
N MET A 1 -9.25 15.64 -29.89
CA MET A 1 -8.72 14.33 -29.49
C MET A 1 -9.63 13.18 -29.93
N GLY A 2 -10.85 13.01 -29.39
CA GLY A 2 -11.72 11.85 -29.72
C GLY A 2 -11.95 11.60 -31.22
N ALA A 3 -12.26 12.64 -32.00
CA ALA A 3 -12.40 12.51 -33.46
C ALA A 3 -11.10 12.05 -34.16
N ALA A 4 -9.93 12.48 -33.66
CA ALA A 4 -8.63 12.07 -34.18
C ALA A 4 -8.32 10.60 -33.85
N ALA A 5 -8.69 10.14 -32.64
CA ALA A 5 -8.56 8.74 -32.26
C ALA A 5 -9.41 7.83 -33.15
N ILE A 6 -10.67 8.20 -33.42
CA ILE A 6 -11.56 7.47 -34.33
C ILE A 6 -11.00 7.45 -35.75
N ALA A 7 -10.44 8.57 -36.22
CA ALA A 7 -9.83 8.64 -37.54
C ALA A 7 -8.60 7.72 -37.66
N ALA A 8 -7.75 7.67 -36.64
CA ALA A 8 -6.61 6.75 -36.58
C ALA A 8 -7.06 5.28 -36.62
N GLY A 9 -8.08 4.91 -35.82
CA GLY A 9 -8.65 3.57 -35.84
C GLY A 9 -9.19 3.17 -37.22
N LYS A 10 -9.93 4.07 -37.89
CA LYS A 10 -10.43 3.84 -39.26
C LYS A 10 -9.31 3.70 -40.29
N ALA A 11 -8.24 4.50 -40.17
CA ALA A 11 -7.12 4.46 -41.09
C ALA A 11 -6.34 3.13 -41.02
N LEU A 12 -6.36 2.47 -39.87
CA LEU A 12 -5.70 1.19 -39.63
C LEU A 12 -6.62 -0.02 -39.85
N ASP A 13 -7.88 0.20 -40.23
CA ASP A 13 -8.93 -0.83 -40.23
C ASP A 13 -8.99 -1.58 -38.88
N TYR A 14 -8.86 -0.82 -37.80
CA TYR A 14 -8.76 -1.37 -36.46
C TYR A 14 -10.09 -2.00 -36.03
N SER A 15 -10.01 -3.26 -35.59
CA SER A 15 -11.13 -4.00 -35.06
C SER A 15 -10.99 -4.16 -33.55
N ASN A 16 -12.13 -4.25 -32.85
CA ASN A 16 -12.21 -4.38 -31.40
C ASN A 16 -11.87 -3.08 -30.63
N ALA A 17 -11.78 -3.14 -29.31
CA ALA A 17 -11.39 -2.01 -28.45
C ALA A 17 -9.87 -1.80 -28.46
N GLY A 18 -9.46 -0.55 -28.37
CA GLY A 18 -8.06 -0.13 -28.29
C GLY A 18 -7.97 1.31 -27.81
N THR A 19 -6.78 1.72 -27.37
CA THR A 19 -6.55 3.06 -26.84
C THR A 19 -5.54 3.81 -27.69
N VAL A 20 -5.88 5.06 -28.01
CA VAL A 20 -4.96 6.00 -28.66
C VAL A 20 -4.44 6.94 -27.61
N GLU A 21 -3.13 6.93 -27.41
CA GLU A 21 -2.47 7.73 -26.39
C GLU A 21 -1.99 9.05 -26.97
N PHE A 22 -2.29 10.12 -26.24
CA PHE A 22 -1.91 11.48 -26.59
C PHE A 22 -1.14 12.13 -25.45
N ILE A 23 -0.16 12.96 -25.79
CA ILE A 23 0.47 13.89 -24.86
C ILE A 23 -0.16 15.26 -25.09
N VAL A 24 -0.66 15.89 -24.03
CA VAL A 24 -1.30 17.21 -24.07
C VAL A 24 -0.36 18.24 -23.43
N SER A 25 -0.07 19.33 -24.14
CA SER A 25 0.73 20.44 -23.63
C SER A 25 -0.08 21.34 -22.70
N PRO A 26 0.56 22.16 -21.85
CA PRO A 26 -0.13 23.14 -21.02
C PRO A 26 -0.98 24.15 -21.81
N GLN A 27 -0.66 24.35 -23.09
CA GLN A 27 -1.39 25.24 -24.02
C GLN A 27 -2.62 24.56 -24.64
N GLY A 28 -2.85 23.27 -24.37
CA GLY A 28 -3.97 22.49 -24.88
C GLY A 28 -3.73 21.85 -26.26
N GLU A 29 -2.51 21.96 -26.80
CA GLU A 29 -2.10 21.22 -28.00
C GLU A 29 -1.92 19.75 -27.63
N PHE A 30 -2.31 18.85 -28.53
CA PHE A 30 -2.17 17.42 -28.28
C PHE A 30 -1.43 16.74 -29.43
N HIS A 31 -0.57 15.78 -29.08
CA HIS A 31 0.25 15.02 -30.02
C HIS A 31 -0.01 13.54 -29.83
N PHE A 32 -0.11 12.80 -30.94
CA PHE A 32 -0.20 11.34 -30.91
C PHE A 32 1.13 10.76 -30.41
N MET A 33 1.05 9.83 -29.46
CA MET A 33 2.20 9.07 -28.97
C MET A 33 2.21 7.67 -29.58
N GLU A 34 1.19 6.88 -29.28
CA GLU A 34 1.05 5.52 -29.79
C GLU A 34 -0.41 5.04 -29.77
N LEU A 35 -0.64 3.85 -30.34
CA LEU A 35 -1.92 3.15 -30.29
C LEU A 35 -1.70 1.76 -29.68
N ASN A 36 -2.38 1.52 -28.56
CA ASN A 36 -2.36 0.23 -27.87
C ASN A 36 -3.48 -0.65 -28.39
N THR A 37 -3.10 -1.71 -29.11
CA THR A 37 -4.01 -2.62 -29.83
C THR A 37 -4.62 -3.71 -28.93
N ARG A 38 -5.03 -3.32 -27.73
CA ARG A 38 -5.59 -4.20 -26.68
C ARG A 38 -6.48 -3.40 -25.74
N LEU A 39 -7.24 -4.10 -24.91
CA LEU A 39 -7.93 -3.47 -23.78
C LEU A 39 -6.87 -2.88 -22.82
N GLN A 40 -7.11 -1.65 -22.38
CA GLN A 40 -6.25 -1.03 -21.39
C GLN A 40 -6.59 -1.50 -19.98
N VAL A 41 -5.59 -1.50 -19.11
CA VAL A 41 -5.76 -1.94 -17.72
C VAL A 41 -6.76 -1.03 -17.00
N GLU A 42 -6.63 0.28 -17.25
CA GLU A 42 -7.45 1.37 -16.72
C GLU A 42 -8.81 1.57 -17.44
N HIS A 43 -9.26 0.59 -18.24
CA HIS A 43 -10.59 0.65 -18.86
C HIS A 43 -11.79 0.82 -17.88
N PRO A 44 -11.75 0.38 -16.60
CA PRO A 44 -12.89 0.55 -15.69
C PRO A 44 -13.34 1.99 -15.50
N ILE A 45 -12.44 2.99 -15.56
CA ILE A 45 -12.83 4.40 -15.45
C ILE A 45 -13.73 4.84 -16.62
N THR A 46 -13.52 4.26 -17.80
CA THR A 46 -14.35 4.50 -18.99
C THR A 46 -15.71 3.85 -18.82
N GLU A 47 -15.73 2.60 -18.35
CA GLU A 47 -16.97 1.85 -18.10
C GLU A 47 -17.86 2.55 -17.06
N MET A 48 -17.29 2.96 -15.94
CA MET A 48 -18.04 3.59 -14.85
C MET A 48 -18.60 4.97 -15.23
N THR A 49 -17.98 5.68 -16.17
CA THR A 49 -18.43 7.02 -16.57
C THR A 49 -19.35 7.01 -17.80
N LEU A 50 -19.29 5.97 -18.63
CA LEU A 50 -20.13 5.83 -19.83
C LEU A 50 -21.27 4.82 -19.66
N GLY A 51 -21.24 3.99 -18.61
CA GLY A 51 -22.22 2.92 -18.39
C GLY A 51 -22.13 1.81 -19.45
N LEU A 52 -20.91 1.52 -19.90
CA LEU A 52 -20.63 0.49 -20.90
C LEU A 52 -19.85 -0.66 -20.26
N ASP A 53 -20.01 -1.86 -20.80
CA ASP A 53 -19.10 -3.00 -20.56
C ASP A 53 -18.25 -3.17 -21.82
N LEU A 54 -16.97 -2.79 -21.74
CA LEU A 54 -16.07 -2.85 -22.88
C LEU A 54 -15.76 -4.30 -23.22
N VAL A 55 -15.56 -5.18 -22.24
CA VAL A 55 -15.25 -6.60 -22.48
C VAL A 55 -16.41 -7.29 -23.21
N GLU A 56 -17.66 -7.01 -22.81
CA GLU A 56 -18.85 -7.47 -23.51
C GLU A 56 -18.84 -7.00 -24.98
N LEU A 57 -18.60 -5.71 -25.22
CA LEU A 57 -18.53 -5.15 -26.57
C LEU A 57 -17.40 -5.77 -27.39
N GLN A 58 -16.24 -6.03 -26.78
CA GLN A 58 -15.12 -6.71 -27.42
C GLN A 58 -15.52 -8.11 -27.92
N LEU A 59 -16.26 -8.86 -27.10
CA LEU A 59 -16.73 -10.21 -27.45
C LEU A 59 -17.79 -10.17 -28.56
N ARG A 60 -18.75 -9.25 -28.49
CA ARG A 60 -19.79 -9.08 -29.52
C ARG A 60 -19.17 -8.72 -30.88
N VAL A 61 -18.24 -7.75 -30.91
CA VAL A 61 -17.53 -7.37 -32.14
C VAL A 61 -16.69 -8.53 -32.67
N ALA A 62 -16.00 -9.28 -31.80
CA ALA A 62 -15.26 -10.47 -32.20
C ALA A 62 -16.16 -11.58 -32.77
N ALA A 63 -17.42 -11.66 -32.35
CA ALA A 63 -18.44 -12.55 -32.92
C ALA A 63 -19.04 -12.04 -34.25
N GLY A 64 -18.60 -10.89 -34.75
CA GLY A 64 -19.10 -10.28 -35.98
C GLY A 64 -20.37 -9.44 -35.79
N GLU A 65 -20.77 -9.14 -34.55
CA GLU A 65 -21.87 -8.22 -34.29
C GLU A 65 -21.46 -6.76 -34.53
N SER A 66 -22.42 -5.96 -35.02
CA SER A 66 -22.26 -4.51 -35.09
C SER A 66 -22.32 -3.88 -33.71
N LEU A 67 -21.64 -2.73 -33.54
CA LEU A 67 -21.80 -1.91 -32.33
C LEU A 67 -23.28 -1.51 -32.12
N PRO A 68 -23.71 -1.36 -30.86
CA PRO A 68 -25.04 -0.82 -30.54
C PRO A 68 -25.32 0.48 -31.31
N PRO A 69 -26.54 0.69 -31.83
CA PRO A 69 -26.88 1.87 -32.62
C PRO A 69 -26.53 3.21 -31.96
N ALA A 70 -26.63 3.28 -30.63
CA ALA A 70 -26.25 4.47 -29.87
C ALA A 70 -24.76 4.84 -30.02
N LEU A 71 -23.86 3.84 -30.02
CA LEU A 71 -22.41 4.04 -30.17
C LEU A 71 -22.03 4.40 -31.62
N LEU A 72 -22.84 3.99 -32.60
CA LEU A 72 -22.64 4.38 -34.00
C LEU A 72 -23.02 5.85 -34.27
N GLN A 73 -23.89 6.43 -33.45
CA GLN A 73 -24.28 7.85 -33.56
C GLN A 73 -23.25 8.78 -32.89
N GLY A 74 -22.44 8.27 -31.97
CA GLY A 74 -21.39 9.01 -31.30
C GLY A 74 -21.02 8.40 -29.94
N THR A 75 -20.08 9.05 -29.25
CA THR A 75 -19.74 8.68 -27.87
C THR A 75 -20.90 9.03 -26.93
N PRO A 76 -21.33 8.12 -26.03
CA PRO A 76 -22.32 8.42 -25.01
C PRO A 76 -21.88 9.60 -24.13
N PRO A 77 -22.82 10.36 -23.56
CA PRO A 77 -22.48 11.40 -22.60
C PRO A 77 -21.76 10.78 -21.40
N GLN A 78 -20.67 11.43 -20.99
CA GLN A 78 -19.96 11.06 -19.76
C GLN A 78 -20.75 11.56 -18.55
N HIS A 79 -20.97 10.67 -17.58
CA HIS A 79 -21.63 11.00 -16.32
C HIS A 79 -20.65 10.86 -15.16
N GLY A 80 -20.62 11.87 -14.29
CA GLY A 80 -19.78 11.89 -13.09
C GLY A 80 -18.28 11.84 -13.37
N HIS A 81 -17.54 11.33 -12.39
CA HIS A 81 -16.09 11.20 -12.42
C HIS A 81 -15.68 9.89 -11.77
N ALA A 82 -14.76 9.16 -12.41
CA ALA A 82 -14.18 7.95 -11.87
C ALA A 82 -12.68 8.12 -11.61
N ILE A 83 -12.18 7.45 -10.58
CA ILE A 83 -10.77 7.39 -10.21
C ILE A 83 -10.42 5.93 -10.00
N GLU A 84 -9.30 5.49 -10.58
CA GLU A 84 -8.73 4.16 -10.37
C GLU A 84 -7.37 4.29 -9.67
N LEU A 85 -7.15 3.45 -8.67
CA LEU A 85 -5.86 3.21 -8.05
C LEU A 85 -5.46 1.75 -8.25
N ARG A 86 -4.17 1.52 -8.55
CA ARG A 86 -3.60 0.17 -8.65
C ARG A 86 -2.90 -0.16 -7.36
N LEU A 87 -3.44 -1.13 -6.63
CA LEU A 87 -2.83 -1.66 -5.41
C LEU A 87 -1.74 -2.63 -5.84
N TYR A 88 -0.49 -2.29 -5.54
CA TYR A 88 0.68 -3.09 -5.88
C TYR A 88 1.34 -3.63 -4.62
N ALA A 89 1.82 -4.87 -4.70
CA ALA A 89 2.81 -5.40 -3.78
C ALA A 89 4.17 -4.77 -4.12
N GLU A 90 4.41 -3.56 -3.65
CA GLU A 90 5.64 -2.78 -3.83
C GLU A 90 5.99 -2.08 -2.53
N ASP A 91 7.28 -1.78 -2.31
CA ASP A 91 7.76 -0.98 -1.18
C ASP A 91 8.12 0.44 -1.66
N PRO A 92 7.24 1.45 -1.48
CA PRO A 92 7.54 2.84 -1.85
C PRO A 92 8.80 3.38 -1.16
N VAL A 93 9.10 2.95 0.07
CA VAL A 93 10.27 3.41 0.84
C VAL A 93 11.56 2.95 0.18
N GLN A 94 11.55 1.76 -0.40
CA GLN A 94 12.65 1.22 -1.18
C GLN A 94 12.45 1.45 -2.68
N SER A 95 12.06 2.66 -3.10
CA SER A 95 11.92 3.01 -4.52
C SER A 95 10.97 2.10 -5.31
N PHE A 96 9.84 1.73 -4.70
CA PHE A 96 8.81 0.84 -5.29
C PHE A 96 9.35 -0.53 -5.68
N LEU A 97 10.30 -1.07 -4.93
CA LEU A 97 10.76 -2.44 -5.17
C LEU A 97 9.59 -3.42 -5.09
N PRO A 98 9.38 -4.27 -6.12
CA PRO A 98 8.32 -5.24 -6.09
C PRO A 98 8.47 -6.23 -4.93
N GLY A 99 7.40 -6.37 -4.17
CA GLY A 99 7.24 -7.36 -3.12
C GLY A 99 6.77 -8.70 -3.71
N SER A 100 7.24 -9.79 -3.10
CA SER A 100 6.68 -11.13 -3.31
C SER A 100 6.46 -11.79 -1.97
N GLY A 101 5.53 -12.75 -1.92
CA GLY A 101 5.20 -13.43 -0.68
C GLY A 101 3.72 -13.73 -0.54
N ARG A 102 3.39 -14.43 0.54
CA ARG A 102 2.01 -14.79 0.87
C ARG A 102 1.28 -13.58 1.41
N LEU A 103 0.07 -13.33 0.90
CA LEU A 103 -0.88 -12.37 1.45
C LEU A 103 -1.46 -12.98 2.73
N GLU A 104 -0.81 -12.74 3.85
CA GLU A 104 -1.21 -13.29 5.16
C GLU A 104 -2.59 -12.78 5.57
N HIS A 105 -2.86 -11.51 5.26
CA HIS A 105 -4.16 -10.89 5.40
C HIS A 105 -4.42 -9.97 4.21
N LEU A 106 -5.62 -10.03 3.65
CA LEU A 106 -6.05 -9.14 2.58
C LEU A 106 -7.50 -8.73 2.83
N ALA A 107 -7.69 -7.47 3.22
CA ALA A 107 -8.99 -6.82 3.23
C ALA A 107 -9.05 -5.80 2.09
N LEU A 108 -10.13 -5.87 1.30
CA LEU A 108 -10.46 -4.91 0.25
C LEU A 108 -11.86 -4.36 0.54
N PRO A 109 -12.17 -3.10 0.18
CA PRO A 109 -13.46 -2.50 0.47
C PRO A 109 -14.60 -3.26 -0.20
N ALA A 110 -15.76 -3.25 0.44
CA ALA A 110 -16.95 -3.87 -0.11
C ALA A 110 -17.37 -3.19 -1.42
N ALA A 111 -17.62 -3.99 -2.46
CA ALA A 111 -18.13 -3.49 -3.72
C ALA A 111 -19.53 -2.86 -3.53
N SER A 112 -19.79 -1.78 -4.25
CA SER A 112 -21.06 -1.06 -4.23
C SER A 112 -21.34 -0.44 -5.60
N ALA A 113 -22.46 0.28 -5.73
CA ALA A 113 -22.74 1.05 -6.94
C ALA A 113 -21.66 2.11 -7.26
N HIS A 114 -20.86 2.50 -6.27
CA HIS A 114 -19.84 3.55 -6.42
C HIS A 114 -18.41 3.05 -6.22
N VAL A 115 -18.21 1.80 -5.80
CA VAL A 115 -16.90 1.21 -5.51
C VAL A 115 -16.82 -0.13 -6.23
N ARG A 116 -15.86 -0.26 -7.13
CA ARG A 116 -15.57 -1.47 -7.89
C ARG A 116 -14.16 -1.95 -7.57
N ILE A 117 -14.03 -3.25 -7.41
CA ILE A 117 -12.77 -3.94 -7.17
C ILE A 117 -12.58 -4.99 -8.25
N ASP A 118 -11.51 -4.85 -9.02
CA ASP A 118 -11.05 -5.90 -9.92
C ASP A 118 -9.79 -6.51 -9.28
N SER A 119 -9.92 -7.68 -8.64
CA SER A 119 -8.81 -8.41 -8.00
C SER A 119 -8.55 -9.74 -8.69
N GLY A 120 -7.27 -10.11 -8.80
CA GLY A 120 -6.82 -11.42 -9.27
C GLY A 120 -6.36 -12.37 -8.15
N VAL A 121 -6.43 -11.92 -6.90
CA VAL A 121 -5.92 -12.64 -5.72
C VAL A 121 -6.93 -12.56 -4.56
N ILE A 122 -6.83 -13.51 -3.63
CA ILE A 122 -7.54 -13.51 -2.35
C ILE A 122 -6.57 -13.67 -1.18
N GLU A 123 -7.06 -13.48 0.05
CA GLU A 123 -6.27 -13.78 1.25
C GLU A 123 -5.73 -15.22 1.22
N GLY A 124 -4.46 -15.36 1.58
CA GLY A 124 -3.74 -16.63 1.61
C GLY A 124 -3.01 -16.98 0.31
N ASP A 125 -3.31 -16.31 -0.81
CA ASP A 125 -2.57 -16.45 -2.06
C ASP A 125 -1.13 -15.92 -1.95
N THR A 126 -0.28 -16.30 -2.90
CA THR A 126 1.10 -15.84 -2.99
C THR A 126 1.28 -14.93 -4.20
N VAL A 127 1.73 -13.69 -3.97
CA VAL A 127 2.24 -12.83 -5.02
C VAL A 127 3.59 -13.38 -5.46
N SER A 128 3.61 -14.05 -6.59
CA SER A 128 4.83 -14.68 -7.11
C SER A 128 5.67 -13.67 -7.90
N ILE A 129 6.98 -13.87 -7.90
CA ILE A 129 7.94 -13.13 -8.72
C ILE A 129 7.77 -13.30 -10.25
N PHE A 130 6.97 -14.27 -10.69
CA PHE A 130 6.83 -14.63 -12.11
C PHE A 130 5.79 -13.78 -12.85
N TYR A 131 4.99 -13.01 -12.12
CA TYR A 131 3.91 -12.20 -12.65
C TYR A 131 4.05 -10.73 -12.21
N ASP A 132 3.14 -9.89 -12.68
CA ASP A 132 3.04 -8.49 -12.26
C ASP A 132 2.62 -8.40 -10.77
N PRO A 133 3.17 -7.46 -9.97
CA PRO A 133 2.90 -7.35 -8.54
C PRO A 133 1.51 -6.78 -8.19
N MET A 134 0.63 -6.53 -9.17
CA MET A 134 -0.67 -5.92 -8.92
C MET A 134 -1.58 -6.87 -8.13
N ILE A 135 -2.04 -6.39 -6.98
CA ILE A 135 -2.99 -7.07 -6.10
C ILE A 135 -4.40 -6.84 -6.64
N ALA A 136 -4.79 -5.58 -6.83
CA ALA A 136 -6.13 -5.22 -7.29
C ALA A 136 -6.16 -3.82 -7.93
N LYS A 137 -7.20 -3.57 -8.72
CA LYS A 137 -7.62 -2.22 -9.11
C LYS A 137 -8.77 -1.78 -8.21
N LEU A 138 -8.58 -0.70 -7.49
CA LEU A 138 -9.61 -0.02 -6.72
C LEU A 138 -10.16 1.13 -7.55
N VAL A 139 -11.41 1.01 -7.98
CA VAL A 139 -12.07 2.00 -8.85
C VAL A 139 -13.27 2.58 -8.12
N VAL A 140 -13.40 3.89 -8.13
CA VAL A 140 -14.60 4.54 -7.60
C VAL A 140 -15.21 5.47 -8.62
N TRP A 141 -16.50 5.74 -8.45
CA TRP A 141 -17.24 6.73 -9.22
C TRP A 141 -18.12 7.60 -8.33
N ASP A 142 -18.21 8.88 -8.65
CA ASP A 142 -19.19 9.78 -8.05
C ASP A 142 -19.61 10.90 -9.02
N LEU A 143 -20.52 11.77 -8.59
CA LEU A 143 -21.10 12.85 -9.38
C LEU A 143 -20.07 13.89 -9.84
N ASP A 144 -18.99 14.06 -9.10
CA ASP A 144 -17.88 14.95 -9.46
C ASP A 144 -16.55 14.47 -8.87
N ARG A 145 -15.47 15.09 -9.32
CA ARG A 145 -14.10 14.74 -8.93
C ARG A 145 -13.84 14.89 -7.42
N PRO A 146 -14.25 15.99 -6.74
CA PRO A 146 -14.10 16.09 -5.28
C PRO A 146 -14.78 14.97 -4.51
N ARG A 147 -16.01 14.57 -4.90
CA ARG A 147 -16.70 13.43 -4.26
C ARG A 147 -16.03 12.10 -4.57
N ALA A 148 -15.58 11.88 -5.81
CA ALA A 148 -14.80 10.69 -6.15
C ALA A 148 -13.49 10.60 -5.36
N LEU A 149 -12.80 11.73 -5.11
CA LEU A 149 -11.62 11.81 -4.26
C LEU A 149 -11.91 11.52 -2.78
N ALA A 150 -13.05 11.98 -2.25
CA ALA A 150 -13.47 11.64 -0.90
C ALA A 150 -13.78 10.14 -0.80
N ARG A 151 -14.48 9.59 -1.79
CA ARG A 151 -14.87 8.18 -1.83
C ARG A 151 -13.69 7.24 -2.00
N ILE A 152 -12.72 7.56 -2.87
CA ILE A 152 -11.51 6.74 -3.00
C ILE A 152 -10.68 6.78 -1.72
N ALA A 153 -10.71 7.88 -0.95
CA ALA A 153 -10.04 7.95 0.34
C ALA A 153 -10.69 7.03 1.38
N GLU A 154 -12.02 7.03 1.46
CA GLU A 154 -12.78 6.11 2.32
C GLU A 154 -12.55 4.65 1.90
N ALA A 155 -12.67 4.34 0.61
CA ALA A 155 -12.48 2.97 0.13
C ALA A 155 -11.03 2.47 0.32
N LEU A 156 -10.05 3.35 0.15
CA LEU A 156 -8.65 3.00 0.41
C LEU A 156 -8.41 2.78 1.90
N ALA A 157 -9.09 3.52 2.79
CA ALA A 157 -9.01 3.32 4.25
C ALA A 157 -9.35 1.87 4.66
N ASP A 158 -10.29 1.23 3.96
CA ASP A 158 -10.69 -0.15 4.22
C ASP A 158 -9.78 -1.21 3.54
N CYS A 159 -8.73 -0.78 2.81
CA CYS A 159 -7.73 -1.69 2.27
C CYS A 159 -6.67 -2.03 3.32
N HIS A 160 -6.47 -3.32 3.58
CA HIS A 160 -5.37 -3.83 4.41
C HIS A 160 -4.63 -4.95 3.68
N VAL A 161 -3.31 -4.87 3.66
CA VAL A 161 -2.42 -5.86 3.04
C VAL A 161 -1.34 -6.21 4.05
N GLN A 162 -1.34 -7.47 4.51
CA GLN A 162 -0.28 -8.04 5.32
C GLN A 162 0.43 -9.16 4.54
N GLY A 163 1.75 -9.23 4.68
CA GLY A 163 2.61 -10.10 3.89
C GLY A 163 3.65 -9.25 3.14
N PRO A 164 3.66 -9.23 1.80
CA PRO A 164 4.52 -8.31 1.07
C PRO A 164 4.16 -6.85 1.37
N LYS A 165 5.17 -5.96 1.34
CA LYS A 165 4.95 -4.51 1.37
C LYS A 165 4.03 -4.09 0.23
N SER A 166 3.24 -3.05 0.44
CA SER A 166 2.31 -2.52 -0.56
C SER A 166 2.37 -1.01 -0.69
N ASN A 167 1.90 -0.51 -1.83
CA ASN A 167 1.82 0.91 -2.11
C ASN A 167 0.59 1.60 -1.48
N VAL A 168 -0.24 0.90 -0.70
CA VAL A 168 -1.51 1.43 -0.15
C VAL A 168 -1.30 2.72 0.64
N ALA A 169 -0.29 2.75 1.53
CA ALA A 169 0.01 3.93 2.34
C ALA A 169 0.48 5.12 1.47
N PHE A 170 1.28 4.85 0.43
CA PHE A 170 1.70 5.87 -0.54
C PHE A 170 0.50 6.44 -1.30
N LEU A 171 -0.38 5.57 -1.81
CA LEU A 171 -1.57 5.99 -2.54
C LEU A 171 -2.49 6.87 -1.69
N GLN A 172 -2.60 6.58 -0.38
CA GLN A 172 -3.40 7.35 0.56
C GLN A 172 -2.87 8.78 0.72
N GLN A 173 -1.56 8.95 0.80
CA GLN A 173 -0.95 10.28 0.81
C GLN A 173 -1.09 10.96 -0.55
N LEU A 174 -0.93 10.23 -1.65
CA LEU A 174 -1.03 10.75 -3.01
C LEU A 174 -2.40 11.38 -3.29
N ILE A 175 -3.50 10.69 -2.96
CA ILE A 175 -4.85 11.23 -3.19
C ILE A 175 -5.18 12.43 -2.29
N ALA A 176 -4.52 12.53 -1.13
CA ALA A 176 -4.66 13.65 -0.21
C ALA A 176 -3.86 14.87 -0.65
N HIS A 177 -2.84 14.68 -1.49
CA HIS A 177 -1.93 15.74 -1.88
C HIS A 177 -2.64 16.88 -2.64
N PRO A 178 -2.39 18.17 -2.28
CA PRO A 178 -3.05 19.31 -2.91
C PRO A 178 -2.92 19.33 -4.44
N ALA A 179 -1.75 19.01 -4.99
CA ALA A 179 -1.55 18.98 -6.44
C ALA A 179 -2.47 17.96 -7.14
N VAL A 180 -2.70 16.79 -6.52
CA VAL A 180 -3.62 15.78 -7.03
C VAL A 180 -5.06 16.26 -6.87
N ARG A 181 -5.45 16.78 -5.70
CA ARG A 181 -6.82 17.27 -5.45
C ARG A 181 -7.21 18.44 -6.36
N GLU A 182 -6.27 19.31 -6.67
CA GLU A 182 -6.46 20.49 -7.54
C GLU A 182 -6.26 20.18 -9.03
N GLY A 183 -5.78 18.98 -9.39
CA GLY A 183 -5.56 18.58 -10.78
C GLY A 183 -4.41 19.31 -11.46
N ARG A 184 -3.36 19.65 -10.69
CA ARG A 184 -2.14 20.36 -11.16
C ARG A 184 -0.96 19.43 -11.46
N ILE A 185 -1.24 18.15 -11.70
CA ILE A 185 -0.20 17.15 -11.98
C ILE A 185 0.16 17.11 -13.47
N ASP A 186 1.40 16.72 -13.75
CA ASP A 186 1.92 16.40 -15.07
C ASP A 186 2.67 15.07 -15.01
N THR A 187 3.14 14.58 -16.16
CA THR A 187 3.78 13.26 -16.27
C THR A 187 5.10 13.14 -15.51
N GLY A 188 5.77 14.24 -15.17
CA GLY A 188 6.98 14.23 -14.35
C GLY A 188 6.73 14.64 -12.90
N TYR A 189 5.48 14.76 -12.46
CA TYR A 189 5.15 15.27 -11.13
C TYR A 189 5.73 14.39 -10.01
N LEU A 190 5.53 13.07 -10.09
CA LEU A 190 6.02 12.15 -9.07
C LEU A 190 7.54 12.15 -9.00
N ASP A 191 8.26 12.22 -10.13
CA ASP A 191 9.73 12.30 -10.14
C ASP A 191 10.26 13.49 -9.32
N ARG A 192 9.51 14.60 -9.27
CA ARG A 192 9.89 15.82 -8.54
C ARG A 192 9.42 15.83 -7.09
N ALA A 193 8.29 15.18 -6.81
CA ALA A 193 7.61 15.27 -5.52
C ALA A 193 7.72 13.98 -4.69
N LEU A 194 8.41 12.93 -5.17
CA LEU A 194 8.45 11.63 -4.50
C LEU A 194 8.91 11.74 -3.03
N ASP A 195 9.92 12.57 -2.77
CA ASP A 195 10.45 12.81 -1.43
C ASP A 195 9.41 13.40 -0.46
N GLU A 196 8.33 14.01 -0.96
CA GLU A 196 7.21 14.51 -0.13
C GLU A 196 6.30 13.38 0.38
N PHE A 197 6.34 12.20 -0.26
CA PHE A 197 5.54 11.02 0.07
C PHE A 197 6.33 9.93 0.81
N LEU A 198 7.67 9.98 0.72
CA LEU A 198 8.50 9.05 1.47
C LEU A 198 8.46 9.43 2.96
N PRO A 199 8.24 8.46 3.85
CA PRO A 199 8.09 8.76 5.27
C PRO A 199 9.35 9.44 5.79
N ALA A 200 9.22 10.70 6.20
CA ALA A 200 10.16 11.30 7.14
C ALA A 200 9.96 10.57 8.47
N VAL A 201 10.70 9.47 8.71
CA VAL A 201 10.77 8.64 9.93
C VAL A 201 9.49 8.71 10.77
N ALA A 202 8.62 7.70 10.68
CA ALA A 202 7.32 7.64 11.34
C ALA A 202 7.38 8.33 12.72
N ARG A 203 6.93 9.59 12.76
CA ARG A 203 7.02 10.38 13.98
C ARG A 203 6.09 9.72 14.96
N PHE A 204 6.55 9.59 16.20
CA PHE A 204 5.71 9.14 17.28
C PHE A 204 4.39 9.93 17.24
N ASP A 205 3.28 9.21 17.09
CA ASP A 205 1.93 9.76 17.12
C ASP A 205 1.24 9.22 18.37
N ALA A 206 1.02 10.12 19.33
CA ALA A 206 0.38 9.80 20.60
C ALA A 206 -1.02 9.20 20.40
N THR A 207 -1.80 9.80 19.50
CA THR A 207 -3.18 9.38 19.24
C THR A 207 -3.20 8.01 18.59
N ALA A 208 -2.34 7.78 17.59
CA ALA A 208 -2.25 6.47 16.94
C ALA A 208 -1.77 5.38 17.91
N THR A 209 -0.80 5.70 18.77
CA THR A 209 -0.28 4.78 19.80
C THR A 209 -1.35 4.43 20.83
N VAL A 210 -2.10 5.44 21.32
CA VAL A 210 -3.23 5.25 22.23
C VAL A 210 -4.31 4.39 21.58
N ALA A 211 -4.69 4.69 20.34
CA ALA A 211 -5.69 3.92 19.61
C ALA A 211 -5.25 2.46 19.38
N ALA A 212 -3.98 2.21 19.05
CA ALA A 212 -3.43 0.87 18.92
C ALA A 212 -3.50 0.09 20.25
N ALA A 213 -3.09 0.72 21.35
CA ALA A 213 -3.17 0.11 22.67
C ALA A 213 -4.61 -0.20 23.10
N VAL A 214 -5.54 0.74 22.91
CA VAL A 214 -6.97 0.54 23.19
C VAL A 214 -7.56 -0.58 22.35
N THR A 215 -7.21 -0.64 21.06
CA THR A 215 -7.68 -1.70 20.15
C THR A 215 -7.20 -3.07 20.62
N ALA A 216 -5.94 -3.20 21.03
CA ALA A 216 -5.40 -4.44 21.59
C ALA A 216 -6.11 -4.84 22.89
N LEU A 217 -6.38 -3.87 23.78
CA LEU A 217 -7.06 -4.11 25.06
C LEU A 217 -8.50 -4.57 24.87
N LEU A 218 -9.24 -3.92 23.96
CA LEU A 218 -10.63 -4.28 23.66
C LEU A 218 -10.73 -5.68 23.04
N HIS A 219 -9.82 -6.05 22.13
CA HIS A 219 -9.78 -7.41 21.58
C HIS A 219 -9.48 -8.46 22.64
N ALA A 220 -8.44 -8.25 23.46
CA ALA A 220 -8.11 -9.18 24.54
C ALA A 220 -9.27 -9.36 25.54
N GLU A 221 -9.98 -8.27 25.85
CA GLU A 221 -11.18 -8.30 26.70
C GLU A 221 -12.37 -8.99 26.03
N ALA A 222 -12.55 -8.83 24.71
CA ALA A 222 -13.61 -9.50 23.96
C ALA A 222 -13.37 -11.02 23.85
N ASP A 223 -12.14 -11.43 23.55
CA ASP A 223 -11.74 -12.84 23.48
C ASP A 223 -11.96 -13.54 24.83
N ALA A 224 -11.65 -12.86 25.93
CA ALA A 224 -11.86 -13.34 27.29
C ALA A 224 -13.33 -13.56 27.66
N ARG A 225 -14.28 -12.79 27.10
CA ARG A 225 -15.72 -12.89 27.43
C ARG A 225 -16.35 -14.20 26.97
N GLY A 226 -15.71 -14.92 26.05
CA GLY A 226 -16.17 -16.23 25.57
C GLY A 226 -15.97 -17.37 26.58
N ASP A 227 -15.17 -17.15 27.62
CA ASP A 227 -14.86 -18.14 28.66
C ASP A 227 -15.56 -17.79 29.98
N ALA A 228 -16.34 -18.72 30.53
CA ALA A 228 -17.05 -18.57 31.79
C ALA A 228 -16.13 -18.62 33.04
N SER A 229 -14.85 -18.90 32.85
CA SER A 229 -13.86 -18.92 33.92
C SER A 229 -13.72 -17.53 34.57
N PRO A 230 -13.72 -17.41 35.91
CA PRO A 230 -13.45 -16.14 36.59
C PRO A 230 -12.00 -15.64 36.40
N TRP A 231 -11.13 -16.47 35.81
CA TRP A 231 -9.75 -16.12 35.46
C TRP A 231 -9.59 -15.69 33.99
N ALA A 232 -10.65 -15.80 33.20
CA ALA A 232 -10.63 -15.38 31.80
C ALA A 232 -10.60 -13.86 31.61
N PRO A 233 -11.36 -13.04 32.37
CA PRO A 233 -11.40 -11.60 32.16
C PRO A 233 -10.00 -10.97 32.15
N CYS A 234 -9.65 -10.32 31.04
CA CYS A 234 -8.40 -9.60 30.88
C CYS A 234 -8.44 -8.17 31.46
N ASP A 235 -9.27 -7.91 32.48
CA ASP A 235 -9.50 -6.58 33.07
C ASP A 235 -8.48 -6.17 34.17
N ALA A 236 -7.56 -7.08 34.48
CA ALA A 236 -6.57 -6.93 35.55
C ALA A 236 -7.18 -6.60 36.93
N TRP A 237 -8.36 -7.16 37.24
CA TRP A 237 -9.02 -6.98 38.52
C TRP A 237 -8.10 -7.30 39.72
N ARG A 238 -8.14 -6.46 40.76
CA ARG A 238 -7.59 -6.71 42.10
C ARG A 238 -8.59 -6.26 43.15
N MET A 239 -8.47 -6.85 44.35
CA MET A 239 -9.31 -6.49 45.50
C MET A 239 -9.25 -5.00 45.88
N GLN A 240 -8.11 -4.34 45.63
CA GLN A 240 -7.86 -2.92 45.99
C GLN A 240 -7.97 -1.96 44.79
N GLY A 241 -8.49 -2.40 43.64
CA GLY A 241 -8.61 -1.60 42.41
C GLY A 241 -8.18 -2.36 41.16
N ALA A 242 -7.98 -1.65 40.04
CA ALA A 242 -7.45 -2.27 38.82
C ALA A 242 -5.90 -2.28 38.84
N ALA A 243 -5.29 -3.43 38.58
CA ALA A 243 -3.84 -3.51 38.37
C ALA A 243 -3.44 -2.88 37.03
N LEU A 244 -2.15 -2.57 36.92
CA LEU A 244 -1.54 -2.14 35.66
C LEU A 244 -1.36 -3.34 34.74
N ARG A 245 -1.78 -3.18 33.48
CA ARG A 245 -1.46 -4.06 32.37
C ARG A 245 -0.32 -3.42 31.58
N GLU A 246 0.69 -4.21 31.24
CA GLU A 246 1.79 -3.75 30.39
C GLU A 246 1.59 -4.29 28.98
N LEU A 247 1.63 -3.39 27.99
CA LEU A 247 1.65 -3.71 26.57
C LEU A 247 2.94 -3.18 25.97
N PHE A 248 3.45 -3.87 24.96
CA PHE A 248 4.59 -3.41 24.19
C PHE A 248 4.18 -3.30 22.73
N LEU A 249 4.19 -2.09 22.19
CA LEU A 249 3.94 -1.83 20.78
C LEU A 249 5.29 -1.59 20.11
N GLN A 250 5.63 -2.44 19.15
CA GLN A 250 6.78 -2.24 18.27
C GLN A 250 6.33 -1.43 17.06
N GLN A 251 7.00 -0.32 16.79
CA GLN A 251 6.83 0.48 15.58
C GLN A 251 8.21 0.68 14.97
N ASP A 252 8.43 0.11 13.79
CA ASP A 252 9.76 0.00 13.17
C ASP A 252 10.79 -0.58 14.17
N GLU A 253 11.88 0.13 14.44
CA GLU A 253 12.91 -0.25 15.43
C GLU A 253 12.58 0.21 16.87
N THR A 254 11.50 0.95 17.07
CA THR A 254 11.13 1.52 18.36
C THR A 254 10.17 0.62 19.12
N ARG A 255 10.54 0.22 20.34
CA ARG A 255 9.66 -0.51 21.25
C ARG A 255 9.06 0.45 22.28
N LEU A 256 7.75 0.66 22.20
CA LEU A 256 6.99 1.52 23.09
C LEU A 256 6.32 0.68 24.16
N ARG A 257 6.57 0.97 25.43
CA ARG A 257 5.84 0.37 26.55
C ARG A 257 4.63 1.24 26.89
N VAL A 258 3.47 0.61 27.02
CA VAL A 258 2.21 1.24 27.41
C VAL A 258 1.72 0.58 28.70
N LEU A 259 1.53 1.37 29.75
CA LEU A 259 0.93 0.93 31.01
C LEU A 259 -0.54 1.34 31.00
N ALA A 260 -1.43 0.35 31.05
CA ALA A 260 -2.87 0.55 31.03
C ALA A 260 -3.52 0.19 32.36
N ARG A 261 -4.38 1.07 32.87
CA ARG A 261 -5.30 0.80 33.99
C ARG A 261 -6.74 1.01 33.52
N GLY A 262 -7.68 0.22 34.00
CA GLY A 262 -9.10 0.29 33.58
C GLY A 262 -9.46 -0.86 32.64
N HIS A 263 -10.71 -0.89 32.17
CA HIS A 263 -11.30 -1.95 31.33
C HIS A 263 -12.57 -1.45 30.61
N ASP A 264 -13.11 -2.25 29.69
CA ASP A 264 -14.42 -2.04 29.05
C ASP A 264 -14.59 -0.66 28.40
N GLY A 265 -13.52 -0.19 27.74
CA GLY A 265 -13.51 1.07 27.02
C GLY A 265 -13.11 2.31 27.83
N ASP A 266 -12.92 2.18 29.14
CA ASP A 266 -12.44 3.25 30.01
C ASP A 266 -11.02 2.92 30.52
N TYR A 267 -10.03 3.70 30.08
CA TYR A 267 -8.62 3.44 30.37
C TYR A 267 -7.86 4.70 30.78
N GLU A 268 -6.89 4.53 31.68
CA GLU A 268 -5.81 5.46 31.95
C GLU A 268 -4.53 4.84 31.37
N LEU A 269 -3.96 5.46 30.33
CA LEU A 269 -2.79 4.93 29.61
C LEU A 269 -1.57 5.82 29.84
N HIS A 270 -0.45 5.23 30.24
CA HIS A 270 0.85 5.90 30.27
C HIS A 270 1.75 5.29 29.20
N VAL A 271 2.25 6.12 28.30
CA VAL A 271 3.17 5.71 27.23
C VAL A 271 4.58 6.16 27.61
N ASP A 272 5.56 5.25 27.57
CA ASP A 272 6.95 5.60 27.85
C ASP A 272 7.41 6.78 26.96
N GLY A 273 8.08 7.76 27.56
CA GLY A 273 8.47 9.00 26.89
C GLY A 273 7.42 10.13 26.98
N HIS A 274 6.28 9.91 27.63
CA HIS A 274 5.26 10.92 27.89
C HIS A 274 4.99 11.07 29.40
N ASP A 275 5.04 12.30 29.89
CA ASP A 275 4.92 12.59 31.32
C ASP A 275 3.48 12.48 31.84
N ALA A 276 2.48 12.72 30.98
CA ALA A 276 1.07 12.71 31.34
C ALA A 276 0.38 11.44 30.87
N ALA A 277 -0.58 10.96 31.67
CA ALA A 277 -1.49 9.89 31.28
C ALA A 277 -2.51 10.38 30.26
N PHE A 278 -2.87 9.52 29.32
CA PHE A 278 -4.02 9.71 28.44
C PHE A 278 -5.27 9.10 29.10
N LEU A 279 -6.33 9.91 29.22
CA LEU A 279 -7.61 9.47 29.74
C LEU A 279 -8.52 9.07 28.57
N VAL A 280 -8.75 7.77 28.42
CA VAL A 280 -9.64 7.17 27.44
C VAL A 280 -10.99 6.91 28.10
N ALA A 281 -12.06 7.38 27.47
CA ALA A 281 -13.42 7.14 27.92
C ALA A 281 -14.32 6.59 26.81
N GLY A 282 -15.16 5.62 27.16
CA GLY A 282 -16.21 5.07 26.31
C GLY A 282 -15.72 4.51 24.97
N ALA A 283 -14.52 3.93 24.93
CA ALA A 283 -13.99 3.34 23.71
C ALA A 283 -14.82 2.13 23.28
N ARG A 284 -15.17 2.10 21.99
CA ARG A 284 -15.95 1.05 21.36
C ARG A 284 -15.36 0.74 20.00
N LEU A 285 -15.22 -0.55 19.72
CA LEU A 285 -14.79 -1.05 18.43
C LEU A 285 -16.00 -1.69 17.73
N ASP A 286 -16.34 -1.19 16.55
CA ASP A 286 -17.36 -1.78 15.67
C ASP A 286 -16.70 -2.07 14.32
N ALA A 287 -16.51 -3.35 14.02
CA ALA A 287 -15.62 -3.83 12.96
C ALA A 287 -14.24 -3.15 13.06
N ASP A 288 -13.79 -2.48 12.00
CA ASP A 288 -12.50 -1.78 11.93
C ASP A 288 -12.60 -0.30 12.32
N VAL A 289 -13.65 0.12 13.03
CA VAL A 289 -13.84 1.52 13.42
C VAL A 289 -13.85 1.67 14.94
N LEU A 290 -12.78 2.27 15.46
CA LEU A 290 -12.63 2.62 16.86
C LEU A 290 -13.22 4.00 17.14
N SER A 291 -14.18 4.08 18.04
CA SER A 291 -14.76 5.33 18.52
C SER A 291 -14.44 5.49 20.00
N LEU A 292 -13.77 6.58 20.39
CA LEU A 292 -13.30 6.81 21.76
C LEU A 292 -13.21 8.31 22.06
N ARG A 293 -13.07 8.66 23.34
CA ARG A 293 -12.66 10.02 23.75
C ARG A 293 -11.32 9.96 24.45
N VAL A 294 -10.35 10.75 23.99
CA VAL A 294 -9.01 10.88 24.60
C VAL A 294 -8.86 12.31 25.08
N ASP A 295 -8.65 12.52 26.39
CA ASP A 295 -8.47 13.84 27.02
C ASP A 295 -9.51 14.87 26.54
N ASP A 296 -10.78 14.48 26.63
CA ASP A 296 -11.98 15.22 26.19
C ASP A 296 -12.17 15.41 24.66
N ARG A 297 -11.27 14.89 23.83
CA ARG A 297 -11.41 14.90 22.36
C ARG A 297 -12.07 13.62 21.86
N ALA A 298 -13.24 13.75 21.25
CA ALA A 298 -13.91 12.62 20.60
C ALA A 298 -13.22 12.29 19.27
N LEU A 299 -12.89 11.02 19.07
CA LEU A 299 -12.17 10.49 17.92
C LEU A 299 -12.93 9.29 17.34
N ARG A 300 -12.88 9.18 16.01
CA ARG A 300 -13.32 8.01 15.26
C ARG A 300 -12.21 7.68 14.27
N LEU A 301 -11.60 6.51 14.43
CA LEU A 301 -10.39 6.10 13.71
C LEU A 301 -10.64 4.75 13.04
N HIS A 302 -10.11 4.58 11.83
CA HIS A 302 -10.01 3.26 11.23
C HIS A 302 -8.83 2.54 11.87
N VAL A 303 -9.09 1.36 12.43
CA VAL A 303 -8.10 0.51 13.07
C VAL A 303 -8.29 -0.90 12.56
N HIS A 304 -7.19 -1.62 12.40
CA HIS A 304 -7.22 -3.00 12.01
C HIS A 304 -6.34 -3.83 12.94
N HIS A 305 -6.78 -5.04 13.27
CA HIS A 305 -6.08 -5.94 14.18
C HIS A 305 -6.11 -7.37 13.65
N ALA A 306 -4.94 -7.92 13.33
CA ALA A 306 -4.78 -9.29 12.85
C ALA A 306 -3.60 -9.95 13.54
N GLY A 307 -3.87 -10.92 14.41
CA GLY A 307 -2.84 -11.61 15.19
C GLY A 307 -2.10 -10.67 16.12
N SER A 308 -0.81 -10.41 15.85
CA SER A 308 0.00 -9.42 16.57
C SER A 308 0.08 -8.08 15.84
N THR A 309 -0.42 -7.97 14.62
CA THR A 309 -0.31 -6.76 13.80
C THR A 309 -1.49 -5.84 14.10
N LEU A 310 -1.20 -4.56 14.28
CA LEU A 310 -2.15 -3.48 14.48
C LEU A 310 -1.86 -2.39 13.44
N GLU A 311 -2.90 -1.87 12.80
CA GLU A 311 -2.78 -0.69 11.96
C GLU A 311 -3.77 0.37 12.44
N VAL A 312 -3.32 1.62 12.52
CA VAL A 312 -4.17 2.76 12.88
C VAL A 312 -4.04 3.85 11.83
N GLN A 313 -5.17 4.35 11.35
CA GLN A 313 -5.21 5.54 10.51
C GLN A 313 -5.51 6.77 11.33
N HIS A 314 -4.59 7.73 11.30
CA HIS A 314 -4.72 9.02 11.98
C HIS A 314 -4.12 10.14 11.13
N ASP A 315 -4.83 11.27 11.02
CA ASP A 315 -4.42 12.44 10.23
C ASP A 315 -3.92 12.11 8.80
N GLY A 316 -4.60 11.17 8.13
CA GLY A 316 -4.28 10.75 6.76
C GLY A 316 -3.06 9.82 6.65
N THR A 317 -2.42 9.47 7.76
CA THR A 317 -1.26 8.58 7.83
C THR A 317 -1.66 7.22 8.37
N ARG A 318 -1.02 6.15 7.86
CA ARG A 318 -1.13 4.79 8.40
C ARG A 318 0.04 4.52 9.34
N HIS A 319 -0.29 4.08 10.54
CA HIS A 319 0.65 3.70 11.58
C HIS A 319 0.55 2.20 11.81
N GLY A 320 1.59 1.47 11.40
CA GLY A 320 1.71 0.04 11.68
C GLY A 320 2.40 -0.21 13.01
N PHE A 321 1.81 -1.07 13.83
CA PHE A 321 2.36 -1.53 15.10
C PHE A 321 2.35 -3.06 15.12
N THR A 322 3.29 -3.64 15.87
CA THR A 322 3.26 -5.05 16.25
C THR A 322 3.19 -5.17 17.76
N LEU A 323 2.22 -5.91 18.28
CA LEU A 323 2.12 -6.26 19.69
C LEU A 323 3.28 -7.22 20.03
N ALA A 324 4.29 -6.69 20.70
CA ALA A 324 5.48 -7.42 21.08
C ALA A 324 5.28 -8.17 22.41
N PRO A 325 5.85 -9.37 22.57
CA PRO A 325 5.90 -10.04 23.86
C PRO A 325 6.58 -9.17 24.92
N ALA A 326 6.17 -9.31 26.18
CA ALA A 326 6.81 -8.59 27.29
C ALA A 326 8.28 -8.98 27.46
N TYR A 327 8.61 -10.25 27.20
CA TYR A 327 9.97 -10.78 27.27
C TYR A 327 10.49 -11.08 25.87
N VAL A 328 11.51 -10.34 25.43
CA VAL A 328 12.25 -10.61 24.19
C VAL A 328 13.66 -11.00 24.59
N ALA A 329 14.09 -12.22 24.25
CA ALA A 329 15.50 -12.58 24.39
C ALA A 329 16.31 -11.69 23.45
N ALA A 330 17.31 -10.98 23.98
CA ALA A 330 18.13 -10.07 23.19
C ALA A 330 18.86 -10.84 22.08
N SER A 331 18.36 -10.75 20.85
CA SER A 331 19.12 -11.13 19.67
C SER A 331 20.10 -9.99 19.36
N ALA A 332 21.37 -10.34 19.24
CA ALA A 332 22.46 -9.41 19.01
C ALA A 332 22.16 -8.50 17.80
N SER A 333 22.34 -7.20 18.00
CA SER A 333 22.22 -6.15 17.00
C SER A 333 23.02 -6.47 15.74
N ALA A 334 22.39 -6.23 14.58
CA ALA A 334 22.99 -6.34 13.26
C ALA A 334 24.30 -5.56 13.17
N THR A 335 25.37 -6.29 12.89
CA THR A 335 26.66 -5.75 12.45
C THR A 335 26.46 -4.88 11.20
N HIS A 336 27.11 -3.71 11.16
CA HIS A 336 27.27 -2.90 9.94
C HIS A 336 27.60 -3.81 8.76
N ASP A 337 26.67 -3.96 7.83
CA ASP A 337 26.76 -5.02 6.83
C ASP A 337 27.64 -4.54 5.68
N ASP A 338 28.88 -5.04 5.64
CA ASP A 338 29.78 -4.94 4.50
C ASP A 338 29.27 -5.75 3.29
N ALA A 339 28.08 -6.34 3.38
CA ALA A 339 27.44 -7.14 2.34
C ALA A 339 26.39 -6.33 1.56
N VAL A 340 26.51 -6.38 0.24
CA VAL A 340 25.44 -6.04 -0.71
C VAL A 340 24.60 -7.29 -0.93
N ARG A 341 23.34 -7.23 -0.52
CA ARG A 341 22.38 -8.34 -0.59
C ARG A 341 21.39 -8.16 -1.72
N ALA A 342 20.81 -9.26 -2.17
CA ALA A 342 19.64 -9.26 -3.05
C ALA A 342 18.45 -8.68 -2.28
N PRO A 343 17.88 -7.53 -2.69
CA PRO A 343 16.75 -6.94 -1.98
C PRO A 343 15.43 -7.68 -2.26
N MET A 344 15.42 -8.51 -3.31
CA MET A 344 14.28 -9.33 -3.72
C MET A 344 14.78 -10.57 -4.46
N PRO A 345 14.00 -11.67 -4.54
CA PRO A 345 14.36 -12.81 -5.34
C PRO A 345 14.34 -12.45 -6.83
N GLY A 346 15.33 -12.89 -7.60
CA GLY A 346 15.47 -12.49 -8.99
C GLY A 346 16.64 -13.16 -9.70
N ARG A 347 16.79 -12.87 -10.99
CA ARG A 347 17.90 -13.36 -11.81
C ARG A 347 18.97 -12.30 -11.95
N VAL A 348 20.24 -12.65 -11.73
CA VAL A 348 21.36 -11.74 -12.01
C VAL A 348 21.56 -11.66 -13.52
N VAL A 349 21.40 -10.47 -14.09
CA VAL A 349 21.57 -10.23 -15.54
C VAL A 349 23.03 -9.92 -15.85
N LEU A 350 23.67 -9.10 -15.01
CA LEU A 350 25.01 -8.60 -15.25
C LEU A 350 25.75 -8.41 -13.93
N VAL A 351 27.01 -8.83 -13.88
CA VAL A 351 27.94 -8.48 -12.79
C VAL A 351 28.98 -7.53 -13.39
N GLN A 352 29.05 -6.30 -12.90
CA GLN A 352 29.93 -5.23 -13.42
C GLN A 352 31.23 -5.07 -12.62
N THR A 353 31.42 -5.87 -11.56
CA THR A 353 32.60 -5.81 -10.71
C THR A 353 33.27 -7.17 -10.54
N ALA A 354 34.51 -7.17 -10.09
CA ALA A 354 35.31 -8.37 -9.83
C ALA A 354 35.99 -8.27 -8.46
N VAL A 355 36.33 -9.40 -7.88
CA VAL A 355 37.10 -9.46 -6.62
C VAL A 355 38.40 -8.68 -6.78
N GLY A 356 38.69 -7.79 -5.83
CA GLY A 356 39.84 -6.90 -5.83
C GLY A 356 39.63 -5.55 -6.55
N ALA A 357 38.46 -5.32 -7.17
CA ALA A 357 38.17 -4.02 -7.78
C ALA A 357 37.89 -2.95 -6.72
N GLU A 358 38.43 -1.74 -6.91
CA GLU A 358 38.06 -0.56 -6.16
C GLU A 358 36.76 0.03 -6.72
N VAL A 359 35.82 0.33 -5.84
CA VAL A 359 34.52 0.91 -6.21
C VAL A 359 34.25 2.15 -5.36
N GLU A 360 33.71 3.19 -5.99
CA GLU A 360 33.24 4.38 -5.29
C GLU A 360 31.82 4.15 -4.76
N ALA A 361 31.44 4.86 -3.68
CA ALA A 361 30.06 4.88 -3.23
C ALA A 361 29.10 5.27 -4.37
N GLY A 362 28.03 4.49 -4.57
CA GLY A 362 27.05 4.68 -5.65
C GLY A 362 27.41 4.04 -6.99
N ALA A 363 28.62 3.47 -7.15
CA ALA A 363 29.00 2.72 -8.34
C ALA A 363 28.10 1.48 -8.52
N VAL A 364 27.69 1.19 -9.76
CA VAL A 364 26.88 0.00 -10.06
C VAL A 364 27.78 -1.23 -9.96
N LEU A 365 27.34 -2.20 -9.16
CA LEU A 365 28.08 -3.44 -8.91
C LEU A 365 27.54 -4.60 -9.75
N LEU A 366 26.22 -4.72 -9.82
CA LEU A 366 25.51 -5.73 -10.60
C LEU A 366 24.09 -5.27 -10.94
N VAL A 367 23.47 -5.93 -11.90
CA VAL A 367 22.08 -5.71 -12.32
C VAL A 367 21.32 -7.01 -12.15
N MET A 368 20.17 -6.94 -11.48
CA MET A 368 19.22 -8.04 -11.32
C MET A 368 17.95 -7.75 -12.11
N GLU A 369 17.28 -8.81 -12.56
CA GLU A 369 15.96 -8.77 -13.16
C GLU A 369 14.99 -9.54 -12.28
N ALA A 370 13.90 -8.90 -11.91
CA ALA A 370 12.77 -9.53 -11.27
C ALA A 370 11.48 -8.85 -11.72
N MET A 371 10.41 -9.61 -11.91
CA MET A 371 9.09 -9.07 -12.30
C MET A 371 9.15 -8.16 -13.54
N LYS A 372 10.01 -8.51 -14.52
CA LYS A 372 10.28 -7.76 -15.77
C LYS A 372 10.88 -6.35 -15.57
N MET A 373 11.41 -6.05 -14.39
CA MET A 373 12.14 -4.84 -14.09
C MET A 373 13.62 -5.14 -13.82
N GLU A 374 14.50 -4.29 -14.34
CA GLU A 374 15.93 -4.33 -14.04
C GLU A 374 16.25 -3.41 -12.86
N LEU A 375 16.95 -3.94 -11.86
CA LEU A 375 17.42 -3.23 -10.68
C LEU A 375 18.95 -3.23 -10.65
N SER A 376 19.54 -2.04 -10.69
CA SER A 376 20.98 -1.85 -10.51
C SER A 376 21.33 -1.77 -9.03
N LEU A 377 22.05 -2.75 -8.50
CA LEU A 377 22.58 -2.70 -7.14
C LEU A 377 23.88 -1.90 -7.11
N ARG A 378 23.94 -0.94 -6.20
CA ARG A 378 25.04 0.03 -6.08
C ARG A 378 25.85 -0.19 -4.81
N ALA A 379 27.12 0.22 -4.84
CA ALA A 379 27.99 0.19 -3.69
C ALA A 379 27.47 1.16 -2.60
N PRO A 380 27.20 0.68 -1.37
CA PRO A 380 26.75 1.54 -0.27
C PRO A 380 27.85 2.48 0.24
N ARG A 381 29.11 2.14 0.00
CA ARG A 381 30.30 2.94 0.37
C ARG A 381 31.45 2.71 -0.61
N THR A 382 32.42 3.62 -0.60
CA THR A 382 33.70 3.40 -1.26
C THR A 382 34.45 2.27 -0.56
N GLY A 383 35.04 1.36 -1.33
CA GLY A 383 35.77 0.20 -0.80
C GLY A 383 36.33 -0.71 -1.89
N THR A 384 36.97 -1.80 -1.46
CA THR A 384 37.44 -2.85 -2.37
C THR A 384 36.48 -4.03 -2.34
N VAL A 385 36.16 -4.63 -3.48
CA VAL A 385 35.32 -5.83 -3.53
C VAL A 385 36.08 -7.03 -2.97
N ALA A 386 35.71 -7.49 -1.78
CA ALA A 386 36.32 -8.62 -1.09
C ALA A 386 35.84 -9.97 -1.64
N ALA A 387 34.56 -10.06 -2.03
CA ALA A 387 33.99 -11.27 -2.59
C ALA A 387 32.83 -10.97 -3.54
N VAL A 388 32.70 -11.76 -4.60
CA VAL A 388 31.52 -11.83 -5.48
C VAL A 388 31.00 -13.26 -5.41
N GLN A 389 29.76 -13.45 -4.94
CA GLN A 389 29.16 -14.75 -4.63
C GLN A 389 28.11 -15.19 -5.66
N THR A 390 27.98 -14.46 -6.77
CA THR A 390 26.99 -14.71 -7.82
C THR A 390 27.57 -14.46 -9.21
N ALA A 391 27.01 -15.09 -10.23
CA ALA A 391 27.33 -14.92 -11.63
C ALA A 391 26.10 -14.52 -12.46
N ALA A 392 26.34 -13.95 -13.64
CA ALA A 392 25.28 -13.68 -14.59
C ALA A 392 24.55 -14.97 -15.00
N GLY A 393 23.22 -14.95 -14.93
CA GLY A 393 22.34 -16.08 -15.14
C GLY A 393 21.85 -16.76 -13.85
N ASP A 394 22.50 -16.51 -12.71
CA ASP A 394 22.09 -17.10 -11.44
C ASP A 394 20.73 -16.57 -10.98
N PHE A 395 19.93 -17.45 -10.40
CA PHE A 395 18.73 -17.08 -9.66
C PHE A 395 19.08 -17.00 -8.17
N VAL A 396 18.75 -15.89 -7.51
CA VAL A 396 19.08 -15.62 -6.11
C VAL A 396 17.82 -15.31 -5.30
N GLU A 397 17.80 -15.71 -4.04
CA GLU A 397 16.72 -15.42 -3.09
C GLU A 397 16.94 -14.06 -2.41
N ALA A 398 15.88 -13.47 -1.86
CA ALA A 398 15.98 -12.27 -1.02
C ALA A 398 16.99 -12.46 0.13
N ASP A 399 17.66 -11.37 0.51
CA ASP A 399 18.69 -11.29 1.56
C ASP A 399 19.97 -12.11 1.33
N SER A 400 20.06 -12.83 0.20
CA SER A 400 21.28 -13.52 -0.22
C SER A 400 22.41 -12.53 -0.39
N VAL A 401 23.57 -12.79 0.23
CA VAL A 401 24.76 -11.96 0.05
C VAL A 401 25.29 -12.15 -1.37
N LEU A 402 25.36 -11.07 -2.14
CA LEU A 402 25.84 -11.11 -3.53
C LEU A 402 27.30 -10.66 -3.61
N ILE A 403 27.62 -9.56 -2.92
CA ILE A 403 28.95 -8.96 -2.92
C ILE A 403 29.31 -8.56 -1.48
N ARG A 404 30.58 -8.74 -1.10
CA ARG A 404 31.12 -8.14 0.13
C ARG A 404 32.16 -7.10 -0.20
N LEU A 405 32.10 -5.97 0.48
CA LEU A 405 33.12 -4.92 0.47
C LEU A 405 34.11 -5.16 1.62
N GLY A 406 35.37 -4.81 1.39
CA GLY A 406 36.46 -4.86 2.36
C GLY A 406 36.79 -3.51 2.97
#